data_AF-A0A2N6NJC1-F1
#
_entry.id   AF-A0A2N6NJC1-F1
#
_cell.length_a   1.000
_cell.length_b   1.000
_cell.length_c   1.000
_cell.angle_alpha   90.00
_cell.angle_beta   90.00
_cell.angle_gamma   90.00
#
_symmetry.space_group_name_H-M   'P 1'
#
loop_
_entity.id
_entity.type
_entity.pdbx_description
1 polymer ?
#
loop_
_entity_poly.entity_id
_entity_poly.type
_entity_poly.pdbx_seq_one_letter_code
_entity_poly.pdbx_strand_id
1 'polypeptide(L)'
;MLDVECFTYLNRALESPIAPIVVLASNRGMCKIRGTDDIVAAHGIPSDFLARLLIIPTAPYEADEIKRIVKLRATTEAVAITDAALDEIAEHGVRISLRYCLQLLTPAR
;
A
#
# COMPACT_ATOMS: atom_id res chain seq x y z
N MET A 1 6.56 -12.07 -2.50
CA MET A 1 5.20 -12.27 -1.95
C MET A 1 5.23 -13.60 -1.23
N LEU A 2 4.76 -13.60 0.02
CA LEU A 2 4.85 -14.73 0.95
C LEU A 2 4.12 -15.95 0.40
N ASP A 3 4.65 -17.13 0.70
CA ASP A 3 4.04 -18.43 0.43
C ASP A 3 3.49 -19.07 1.72
N VAL A 4 2.91 -20.26 1.58
CA VAL A 4 2.31 -21.01 2.69
C VAL A 4 3.31 -21.25 3.83
N GLU A 5 4.57 -21.54 3.53
CA GLU A 5 5.61 -21.79 4.53
C GLU A 5 5.94 -20.52 5.33
N CYS A 6 5.98 -19.37 4.66
CA CYS A 6 6.14 -18.08 5.33
C CYS A 6 5.00 -17.80 6.32
N PHE A 7 3.75 -18.12 5.97
CA PHE A 7 2.61 -17.96 6.89
C PHE A 7 2.66 -18.96 8.04
N THR A 8 3.11 -20.19 7.82
CA THR A 8 3.36 -21.15 8.90
C THR A 8 4.43 -20.63 9.88
N TYR A 9 5.50 -20.03 9.37
CA TYR A 9 6.51 -19.39 10.21
C TYR A 9 5.93 -18.22 11.01
N LEU A 10 5.17 -17.32 10.36
CA LEU A 10 4.54 -16.18 11.03
C LEU A 10 3.55 -16.62 12.12
N ASN A 11 2.75 -17.67 11.85
CA ASN A 11 1.85 -18.25 12.84
C ASN A 11 2.62 -18.62 14.12
N ARG A 12 3.74 -19.35 13.99
CA ARG A 12 4.57 -19.74 15.12
C ARG A 12 5.29 -18.56 15.78
N ALA A 13 5.80 -17.62 14.99
CA ALA A 13 6.54 -16.47 15.49
C ALA A 13 5.63 -15.55 16.33
N LEU A 14 4.38 -15.39 15.93
CA LEU A 14 3.38 -14.57 16.61
C LEU A 14 2.82 -15.19 17.90
N GLU A 15 3.05 -16.47 18.16
CA GLU A 15 2.75 -17.08 19.47
C GLU A 15 3.76 -16.68 20.56
N SER A 16 4.91 -16.12 20.18
CA SER A 16 5.93 -15.71 21.14
C SER A 16 5.46 -14.48 21.94
N PRO A 17 5.61 -14.45 23.27
CA PRO A 17 5.21 -13.29 24.08
C PRO A 17 6.06 -12.04 23.80
N ILE A 18 7.22 -12.20 23.16
CA ILE A 18 8.10 -11.10 22.72
C ILE A 18 7.95 -10.79 21.23
N ALA A 19 6.91 -11.31 20.57
CA ALA A 19 6.67 -11.06 19.17
C ALA A 19 6.31 -9.57 18.93
N PRO A 20 6.89 -8.92 17.91
CA PRO A 20 6.47 -7.59 17.53
C PRO A 20 5.09 -7.64 16.85
N ILE A 21 4.44 -6.47 16.76
CA ILE A 21 3.25 -6.31 15.94
C ILE A 21 3.64 -6.44 14.46
N VAL A 22 2.98 -7.35 13.74
CA VAL A 22 3.18 -7.53 12.30
C VAL A 22 2.08 -6.79 11.55
N VAL A 23 2.48 -5.77 10.78
CA VAL A 23 1.58 -5.03 9.89
C VAL A 23 1.76 -5.55 8.46
N LEU A 24 0.70 -6.13 7.90
CA LEU A 24 0.65 -6.60 6.52
C LEU A 24 -0.07 -5.59 5.63
N ALA A 25 0.31 -5.54 4.36
CA ALA A 25 -0.37 -4.75 3.34
C ALA A 25 -0.62 -5.61 2.10
N SER A 26 -1.84 -5.57 1.58
CA SER A 26 -2.21 -6.21 0.32
C SER A 26 -3.09 -5.28 -0.49
N ASN A 27 -2.82 -5.21 -1.79
CA ASN A 27 -3.62 -4.50 -2.78
C ASN A 27 -4.38 -5.47 -3.70
N ARG A 28 -4.45 -6.75 -3.32
CA ARG A 28 -5.13 -7.81 -4.10
C ARG A 28 -6.42 -8.20 -3.40
N GLY A 29 -7.49 -8.42 -4.18
CA GLY A 29 -8.71 -9.07 -3.71
C GLY A 29 -8.49 -10.57 -3.52
N MET A 30 -9.19 -11.40 -4.29
CA MET A 30 -8.95 -12.84 -4.28
C MET A 30 -7.67 -13.17 -5.07
N CYS A 31 -6.75 -13.94 -4.47
CA CYS A 31 -5.63 -14.51 -5.22
C CYS A 31 -5.16 -15.84 -4.66
N LYS A 32 -4.42 -16.58 -5.50
CA LYS A 32 -3.82 -17.86 -5.14
C LYS A 32 -2.81 -17.71 -4.01
N ILE A 33 -2.88 -18.57 -3.00
CA ILE A 33 -1.87 -18.71 -1.97
C ILE A 33 -0.64 -19.35 -2.61
N ARG A 34 0.49 -18.65 -2.59
CA ARG A 34 1.75 -19.18 -3.17
C ARG A 34 2.20 -20.41 -2.38
N GLY A 35 2.72 -21.42 -3.07
CA GLY A 35 3.10 -22.70 -2.47
C GLY A 35 1.93 -23.69 -2.28
N THR A 36 0.74 -23.38 -2.79
CA THR A 36 -0.40 -24.31 -2.85
C THR A 36 -0.77 -24.61 -4.31
N ASP A 37 -1.37 -25.78 -4.53
CA ASP A 37 -1.69 -26.22 -5.90
C ASP A 37 -2.71 -25.33 -6.58
N ASP A 38 -3.82 -24.94 -5.95
CA ASP A 38 -4.83 -24.02 -6.52
C ASP A 38 -5.76 -23.35 -5.46
N ILE A 39 -5.27 -23.16 -4.24
CA ILE A 39 -6.09 -22.55 -3.18
C ILE A 39 -6.15 -21.03 -3.39
N VAL A 40 -7.35 -20.51 -3.64
CA VAL A 40 -7.63 -19.08 -3.78
C VAL A 40 -8.25 -18.54 -2.48
N ALA A 41 -7.68 -17.47 -1.94
CA ALA A 41 -8.13 -16.86 -0.70
C ALA A 41 -8.09 -15.33 -0.77
N ALA A 42 -8.80 -14.67 0.15
CA ALA A 42 -8.77 -13.23 0.29
C ALA A 42 -7.34 -12.75 0.58
N HIS A 43 -6.88 -11.77 -0.20
CA HIS A 43 -5.54 -11.21 -0.16
C HIS A 43 -4.39 -12.23 -0.40
N GLY A 44 -4.70 -13.47 -0.78
CA GLY A 44 -3.73 -14.57 -0.89
C GLY A 44 -3.21 -15.06 0.46
N ILE A 45 -3.96 -14.82 1.53
CA ILE A 45 -3.60 -15.20 2.90
C ILE A 45 -4.40 -16.46 3.29
N PRO A 46 -3.76 -17.48 3.91
CA PRO A 46 -4.46 -18.64 4.46
C PRO A 46 -5.57 -18.25 5.43
N SER A 47 -6.71 -18.96 5.39
CA SER A 47 -7.90 -18.61 6.18
C SER A 47 -7.67 -18.65 7.69
N ASP A 48 -6.81 -19.55 8.17
CA ASP A 48 -6.39 -19.64 9.57
C ASP A 48 -5.62 -18.39 10.00
N PHE A 49 -4.71 -17.90 9.16
CA PHE A 49 -3.94 -16.69 9.44
C PHE A 49 -4.83 -15.44 9.33
N LEU A 50 -5.73 -15.41 8.34
CA LEU A 50 -6.67 -14.30 8.11
C LEU A 50 -7.59 -14.07 9.32
N ALA A 51 -8.01 -15.13 10.02
CA ALA A 51 -8.84 -15.05 11.22
C ALA A 51 -8.13 -14.34 12.40
N ARG A 52 -6.80 -14.21 12.36
CA ARG A 52 -5.99 -13.54 13.39
C ARG A 52 -5.71 -12.07 13.07
N LEU A 53 -6.11 -11.59 11.88
CA LEU A 53 -5.79 -10.25 11.41
C LEU A 53 -6.89 -9.24 11.76
N LEU A 54 -6.48 -8.08 12.24
CA LEU A 54 -7.32 -6.89 12.25
C LEU A 54 -7.23 -6.21 10.88
N ILE A 55 -8.27 -6.34 10.05
CA ILE A 55 -8.30 -5.79 8.70
C ILE A 55 -8.76 -4.33 8.74
N ILE A 56 -7.90 -3.42 8.27
CA ILE A 56 -8.21 -1.99 8.13
C ILE A 56 -8.26 -1.67 6.62
N PRO A 57 -9.44 -1.35 6.06
CA PRO A 57 -9.53 -0.96 4.65
C PRO A 57 -8.98 0.45 4.45
N THR A 58 -8.29 0.66 3.34
CA THR A 58 -7.87 1.99 2.88
C THR A 58 -8.67 2.38 1.64
N ALA A 59 -9.07 3.64 1.57
CA ALA A 59 -9.79 4.21 0.43
C ALA A 59 -8.85 5.01 -0.47
N PRO A 60 -9.14 5.12 -1.78
CA PRO A 60 -8.49 6.09 -2.65
C PRO A 60 -8.68 7.51 -2.12
N TYR A 61 -7.73 8.39 -2.43
CA TYR A 61 -7.81 9.82 -2.12
C TYR A 61 -8.59 10.58 -3.18
N GLU A 62 -9.28 11.63 -2.76
CA GLU A 62 -9.91 12.60 -3.66
C GLU A 62 -8.86 13.56 -4.26
N ALA A 63 -9.20 14.22 -5.37
CA ALA A 63 -8.28 15.14 -6.06
C ALA A 63 -7.73 16.25 -5.14
N ASP A 64 -8.59 16.83 -4.29
CA ASP A 64 -8.20 17.86 -3.33
C ASP A 64 -7.22 17.35 -2.27
N GLU A 65 -7.38 16.09 -1.85
CA GLU A 65 -6.48 15.45 -0.88
C GLU A 65 -5.13 15.16 -1.52
N ILE A 66 -5.12 14.66 -2.76
CA ILE A 66 -3.89 14.44 -3.55
C ILE A 66 -3.14 15.77 -3.70
N LYS A 67 -3.83 16.86 -4.06
CA LYS A 67 -3.23 18.20 -4.21
C LYS A 67 -2.53 18.64 -2.92
N ARG A 68 -3.15 18.43 -1.76
CA ARG A 68 -2.56 18.74 -0.43
C ARG A 68 -1.31 17.88 -0.15
N ILE A 69 -1.37 16.59 -0.44
CA ILE A 69 -0.24 15.67 -0.25
C ILE A 69 0.95 16.08 -1.14
N VAL A 70 0.70 16.37 -2.43
CA VAL A 70 1.73 16.80 -3.37
C VAL A 70 2.36 18.12 -2.92
N LYS A 71 1.56 19.10 -2.48
CA LYS A 71 2.08 20.38 -1.95
C LYS A 71 2.98 20.19 -0.73
N LEU A 72 2.59 19.30 0.19
CA LEU A 72 3.42 18.96 1.35
C LEU A 72 4.73 18.32 0.93
N ARG A 73 4.70 17.40 -0.06
CA ARG A 73 5.91 16.74 -0.58
C ARG A 73 6.83 17.71 -1.30
N ALA A 74 6.31 18.57 -2.17
CA ALA A 74 7.08 19.62 -2.85
C ALA A 74 7.76 20.57 -1.84
N THR A 75 7.04 20.97 -0.79
CA THR A 75 7.61 21.78 0.30
C THR A 75 8.72 21.05 1.05
N THR A 76 8.52 19.76 1.35
CA THR A 76 9.50 18.92 2.05
C THR A 76 10.78 18.71 1.23
N GLU A 77 10.65 18.59 -0.09
CA GLU A 77 11.75 18.37 -1.02
C GLU A 77 12.35 19.68 -1.56
N ALA A 78 11.86 20.83 -1.09
CA ALA A 78 12.24 22.18 -1.52
C ALA A 78 12.14 22.39 -3.05
N VAL A 79 11.09 21.84 -3.66
CA VAL A 79 10.76 22.01 -5.08
C VAL A 79 9.77 23.16 -5.23
N ALA A 80 10.14 24.18 -5.98
CA ALA A 80 9.23 25.27 -6.34
C ALA A 80 8.23 24.75 -7.38
N ILE A 81 6.94 24.82 -7.06
CA ILE A 81 5.86 24.37 -7.94
C ILE A 81 4.80 25.46 -8.01
N THR A 82 4.31 25.74 -9.23
CA THR A 82 3.20 26.68 -9.45
C THR A 82 1.87 26.00 -9.16
N ASP A 83 0.83 26.77 -8.83
CA ASP A 83 -0.48 26.18 -8.54
C ASP A 83 -1.07 25.43 -9.75
N ALA A 84 -0.81 25.91 -10.98
CA ALA A 84 -1.24 25.22 -12.21
C ALA A 84 -0.53 23.87 -12.39
N ALA A 85 0.79 23.79 -12.10
CA ALA A 85 1.51 22.53 -12.16
C ALA A 85 1.04 21.56 -11.06
N LEU A 86 0.66 22.08 -9.91
CA LEU A 86 0.11 21.29 -8.81
C LEU A 86 -1.25 20.67 -9.19
N ASP A 87 -2.10 21.40 -9.92
CA ASP A 87 -3.37 20.90 -10.45
C ASP A 87 -3.16 19.77 -11.48
N GLU A 88 -2.24 19.96 -12.42
CA GLU A 88 -1.91 18.94 -13.43
C GLU A 88 -1.39 17.65 -12.77
N ILE A 89 -0.45 17.77 -11.81
CA ILE A 89 0.09 16.62 -11.09
C ILE A 89 -1.00 15.91 -10.27
N ALA A 90 -1.94 16.65 -9.69
CA ALA A 90 -3.07 16.07 -8.97
C ALA A 90 -3.97 15.24 -9.91
N GLU A 91 -4.22 15.72 -11.13
CA GLU A 91 -4.97 14.96 -12.14
C GLU A 91 -4.27 13.64 -12.50
N HIS A 92 -2.94 13.66 -12.67
CA HIS A 92 -2.15 12.43 -12.84
C HIS A 92 -2.26 11.49 -11.63
N GLY A 93 -2.36 12.04 -10.41
CA GLY A 93 -2.53 11.27 -9.18
C GLY A 93 -3.85 10.52 -9.13
N VAL A 94 -4.95 11.16 -9.56
CA VAL A 94 -6.28 10.55 -9.66
C VAL A 94 -6.31 9.48 -10.76
N ARG A 95 -5.73 9.78 -11.93
CA ARG A 95 -5.79 8.90 -13.10
C ARG A 95 -4.89 7.65 -12.98
N ILE A 96 -3.74 7.77 -12.31
CA ILE A 96 -2.71 6.72 -12.27
C ILE A 96 -2.49 6.23 -10.85
N SER A 97 -1.81 7.03 -10.02
CA SER A 97 -1.64 6.79 -8.59
C SER A 97 -0.92 7.96 -7.93
N LEU A 98 -1.13 8.12 -6.63
CA LEU A 98 -0.37 9.07 -5.81
C LEU A 98 1.15 8.81 -5.87
N ARG A 99 1.58 7.54 -5.93
CA ARG A 99 3.01 7.21 -6.02
C ARG A 99 3.63 7.75 -7.30
N TYR A 100 2.93 7.59 -8.43
CA TYR A 100 3.42 8.06 -9.72
C TYR A 100 3.53 9.59 -9.75
N CYS A 101 2.49 10.30 -9.32
CA CYS A 101 2.49 11.77 -9.39
C CYS A 101 3.58 12.40 -8.49
N LEU A 102 3.86 11.80 -7.33
CA LEU A 102 4.97 12.24 -6.47
C LEU A 102 6.35 12.03 -7.11
N GLN A 103 6.52 10.98 -7.91
CA GLN A 103 7.77 10.72 -8.62
C GLN A 103 8.01 11.69 -9.79
N LEU A 104 7.00 12.45 -10.23
CA LEU A 104 7.18 13.49 -11.25
C LEU A 104 7.83 14.75 -10.69
N LEU A 105 7.81 14.97 -9.36
CA LEU A 105 8.38 16.17 -8.74
C LEU A 105 9.90 16.24 -8.92
N THR A 106 10.60 15.11 -8.80
CA THR A 106 12.07 15.06 -8.91
C THR A 106 12.59 15.37 -10.31
N PRO A 107 12.11 14.75 -11.40
CA PRO A 107 12.57 15.05 -12.76
C PRO A 107 12.07 16.39 -13.30
N ALA A 108 10.99 16.96 -12.75
CA ALA A 108 10.45 18.25 -13.19
C ALA A 108 11.08 19.47 -12.49
N ARG A 109 12.03 19.24 -11.57
CA ARG A 109 12.79 20.28 -10.86
C ARG A 109 13.64 21.14 -11.80
#